data_AF-A0A5A7RNC3-F1
#
_entry.id   AF-A0A5A7RNC3-F1
#
_cell.length_a   1.000
_cell.length_b   1.000
_cell.length_c   1.000
_cell.angle_alpha   90.00
_cell.angle_beta   90.00
_cell.angle_gamma   90.00
#
_symmetry.space_group_name_H-M   'P 1'
#
loop_
_entity.id
_entity.type
_entity.pdbx_description
1 polymer ?
#
loop_
_entity_poly.entity_id
_entity_poly.type
_entity_poly.pdbx_seq_one_letter_code
_entity_poly.pdbx_strand_id
1 'polypeptide(L)'
;MVTMDEELAKERIRNLLTPEIAVCKPCREKYNELASCSICGKNLLDPNYKGLVYECPICGKLFCEECWNKMEAGEITHHHEEKVFK
;
A
#
# COMPACT_ATOMS: atom_id res chain seq x y z
N MET A 1 10.74 -11.33 13.41
CA MET A 1 9.46 -11.94 13.83
C MET A 1 8.46 -10.81 13.80
N VAL A 2 7.49 -10.83 12.87
CA VAL A 2 6.43 -9.81 12.81
C VAL A 2 5.40 -10.20 13.88
N THR A 3 5.05 -9.27 14.76
CA THR A 3 4.18 -9.52 15.91
C THR A 3 2.71 -9.56 15.46
N MET A 4 1.88 -10.31 16.17
CA MET A 4 0.43 -10.41 15.91
C MET A 4 -0.26 -9.03 15.90
N ASP A 5 0.28 -8.06 16.63
CA ASP A 5 -0.16 -6.67 16.68
C ASP A 5 0.11 -5.91 15.36
N GLU A 6 1.24 -6.18 14.71
CA GLU A 6 1.62 -5.56 13.43
C GLU A 6 0.73 -6.05 12.28
N GLU A 7 0.39 -7.34 12.25
CA GLU A 7 -0.52 -7.90 11.24
C GLU A 7 -1.96 -7.34 11.40
N LEU A 8 -2.43 -7.20 12.65
CA LEU A 8 -3.71 -6.55 12.94
C LEU A 8 -3.71 -5.07 12.55
N ALA A 9 -2.58 -4.36 12.73
CA ALA A 9 -2.44 -2.97 12.31
C ALA A 9 -2.53 -2.84 10.77
N LYS A 10 -1.88 -3.74 10.01
CA LYS A 10 -1.95 -3.75 8.55
C LYS A 10 -3.37 -4.00 8.04
N GLU A 11 -4.08 -4.95 8.63
CA GLU A 11 -5.46 -5.25 8.24
C GLU A 11 -6.40 -4.05 8.50
N ARG A 12 -6.22 -3.35 9.63
CA ARG A 12 -6.98 -2.13 9.92
C ARG A 12 -6.67 -1.01 8.93
N ILE A 13 -5.41 -0.85 8.51
CA ILE A 13 -5.02 0.15 7.51
C ILE A 13 -5.63 -0.18 6.14
N ARG A 14 -5.65 -1.46 5.76
CA ARG A 14 -6.27 -1.91 4.49
C ARG A 14 -7.73 -1.46 4.40
N ASN A 15 -8.48 -1.59 5.50
CA ASN A 15 -9.88 -1.13 5.58
C ASN A 15 -10.03 0.40 5.51
N LEU A 16 -8.99 1.18 5.79
CA LEU A 16 -9.01 2.65 5.73
C LEU A 16 -8.67 3.21 4.33
N LEU A 17 -8.22 2.38 3.39
CA LEU A 17 -7.84 2.80 2.04
C LEU A 17 -9.05 2.98 1.11
N THR A 18 -10.27 2.76 1.59
CA THR A 18 -11.49 3.10 0.85
C THR A 18 -11.70 4.62 0.83
N PRO A 19 -11.88 5.25 -0.35
CA PRO A 19 -11.92 6.71 -0.50
C PRO A 19 -12.99 7.44 0.34
N GLU A 20 -14.00 6.71 0.83
CA GLU A 20 -15.08 7.26 1.65
C GLU A 20 -14.68 7.51 3.12
N ILE A 21 -13.52 6.99 3.56
CA ILE A 21 -13.05 7.11 4.94
C ILE A 21 -11.95 8.17 5.01
N ALA A 22 -12.30 9.35 5.53
CA ALA A 22 -11.32 10.40 5.81
C ALA A 22 -10.46 10.03 7.03
N VAL A 23 -9.16 9.82 6.80
CA VAL A 23 -8.18 9.54 7.86
C VAL A 23 -7.59 10.84 8.40
N CYS A 24 -7.54 11.02 9.72
CA CYS A 24 -6.99 12.23 10.34
C CYS A 24 -5.47 12.38 10.08
N LYS A 25 -4.98 13.62 10.09
CA LYS A 25 -3.56 13.92 9.80
C LYS A 25 -2.57 13.09 10.64
N PRO A 26 -2.72 12.95 11.97
CA PRO A 26 -1.80 12.14 12.78
C PRO A 26 -1.76 10.66 12.37
N CYS A 27 -2.90 10.08 11.99
CA CYS A 27 -2.94 8.70 11.52
C CYS A 27 -2.27 8.55 10.15
N ARG A 28 -2.45 9.53 9.24
CA ARG A 28 -1.76 9.53 7.93
C ARG A 28 -0.24 9.57 8.09
N GLU A 29 0.24 10.36 9.04
CA GLU A 29 1.67 10.44 9.36
C GLU A 29 2.18 9.15 9.99
N LYS A 30 1.44 8.61 10.98
CA LYS A 30 1.78 7.35 11.66
C LYS A 30 1.87 6.15 10.70
N TYR A 31 0.98 6.09 9.72
CA TYR A 31 0.87 4.95 8.79
C TYR A 31 1.48 5.25 7.42
N ASN A 32 2.21 6.36 7.27
CA ASN A 32 2.74 6.80 5.97
C ASN A 32 3.56 5.70 5.28
N GLU A 33 4.47 5.05 6.00
CA GLU A 33 5.32 3.99 5.44
C GLU A 33 4.52 2.75 5.01
N LEU A 34 3.47 2.41 5.75
CA LEU A 34 2.62 1.24 5.47
C LEU A 34 1.60 1.51 4.37
N ALA A 35 1.21 2.76 4.19
CA ALA A 35 0.17 3.18 3.25
C ALA A 35 0.73 4.05 2.10
N SER A 36 1.98 3.83 1.73
CA SER A 36 2.61 4.48 0.57
C SER A 36 2.70 3.56 -0.63
N CYS A 37 2.62 4.14 -1.83
CA CYS A 37 2.95 3.44 -3.05
C CYS A 37 4.40 2.94 -2.98
N SER A 38 4.60 1.64 -3.18
CA SER A 38 5.93 1.01 -3.10
C SER A 38 6.88 1.38 -4.24
N ILE A 39 6.39 2.09 -5.26
CA ILE A 39 7.19 2.57 -6.40
C ILE A 39 7.52 4.05 -6.24
N CYS A 40 6.51 4.90 -6.07
CA CYS A 40 6.70 6.36 -6.09
C CYS A 40 6.61 7.04 -4.71
N GLY A 41 6.31 6.29 -3.64
CA GLY A 41 6.24 6.82 -2.26
C GLY A 41 5.03 7.71 -1.96
N LYS A 42 4.07 7.84 -2.89
CA LYS A 42 2.85 8.64 -2.65
C LYS A 42 2.03 8.04 -1.49
N ASN A 43 1.66 8.87 -0.52
CA ASN A 43 0.75 8.48 0.57
C ASN A 43 -0.65 8.25 0.01
N LEU A 44 -1.16 7.02 0.17
CA LEU A 44 -2.44 6.56 -0.37
C LEU A 44 -3.63 6.88 0.56
N LEU A 45 -3.36 7.33 1.79
CA LEU A 45 -4.34 7.86 2.74
C LEU A 45 -4.49 9.38 2.63
N ASP A 46 -3.73 10.04 1.74
CA ASP A 46 -3.86 11.48 1.54
C ASP A 46 -5.26 11.80 1.00
N PRO A 47 -6.00 12.75 1.58
CA PRO A 47 -7.35 13.09 1.13
C PRO A 47 -7.38 13.66 -0.30
N ASN A 48 -6.23 14.10 -0.83
CA ASN A 48 -6.11 14.55 -2.22
C ASN A 48 -5.81 13.39 -3.19
N TYR A 49 -5.53 12.19 -2.69
CA TYR A 49 -5.39 11.00 -3.52
C TYR A 49 -6.78 10.53 -3.98
N LYS A 50 -7.01 10.56 -5.30
CA LYS A 50 -8.31 10.23 -5.93
C LYS A 50 -8.30 8.94 -6.75
N GLY A 51 -7.15 8.26 -6.83
CA GLY A 51 -7.00 7.04 -7.62
C GLY A 51 -7.39 5.79 -6.82
N LEU A 52 -7.50 4.66 -7.52
CA LEU A 52 -7.62 3.35 -6.86
C LEU A 52 -6.32 2.95 -6.16
N VAL A 53 -6.44 2.17 -5.08
CA VAL A 53 -5.30 1.55 -4.40
C VAL A 53 -5.28 0.08 -4.75
N TYR A 54 -4.14 -0.40 -5.25
CA TYR A 54 -3.93 -1.79 -5.61
C TYR A 54 -2.97 -2.45 -4.62
N GLU A 55 -3.24 -3.70 -4.27
CA GLU A 55 -2.37 -4.53 -3.42
C GLU A 55 -1.83 -5.68 -4.25
N CYS A 56 -0.51 -5.88 -4.25
CA CYS A 56 0.07 -7.05 -4.90
C CYS A 56 -0.23 -8.31 -4.07
N PRO A 57 -0.89 -9.34 -4.64
CA PRO A 57 -1.26 -10.54 -3.90
C PRO A 57 -0.08 -11.40 -3.47
N ILE A 58 1.12 -11.17 -4.04
CA ILE A 58 2.34 -11.95 -3.74
C ILE A 58 3.08 -11.38 -2.53
N CYS A 59 3.23 -10.05 -2.46
CA CYS A 59 4.04 -9.41 -1.42
C CYS A 59 3.27 -8.48 -0.47
N GLY A 60 1.98 -8.23 -0.72
CA GLY A 60 1.15 -7.34 0.09
C GLY A 60 1.52 -5.85 -0.02
N LYS A 61 2.41 -5.49 -0.95
CA LYS A 61 2.78 -4.09 -1.20
C LYS A 61 1.64 -3.34 -1.86
N LEU A 62 1.51 -2.07 -1.51
CA LEU A 62 0.50 -1.17 -2.07
C LEU A 62 1.05 -0.34 -3.23
N PHE A 63 0.19 -0.06 -4.20
CA PHE A 63 0.51 0.69 -5.40
C PHE A 63 -0.60 1.70 -5.69
N CYS A 64 -0.20 2.90 -6.13
CA CYS A 64 -1.15 3.83 -6.69
C CYS A 64 -1.59 3.36 -8.09
N GLU A 65 -2.76 3.81 -8.52
CA GLU A 65 -3.35 3.51 -9.83
C GLU A 65 -2.39 3.77 -10.98
N GLU A 66 -1.66 4.89 -10.96
CA GLU A 66 -0.72 5.23 -12.02
C GLU A 66 0.42 4.21 -12.13
N CYS A 67 1.05 3.84 -11.01
CA CYS A 67 2.12 2.84 -11.02
C CYS A 67 1.58 1.45 -11.37
N TRP A 68 0.37 1.12 -10.95
CA TRP A 68 -0.28 -0.13 -11.34
C TRP A 68 -0.49 -0.21 -12.85
N ASN A 69 -1.04 0.84 -13.47
CA ASN A 69 -1.25 0.89 -14.90
C ASN A 69 0.06 0.82 -15.70
N LYS A 70 1.13 1.44 -15.21
CA LYS A 70 2.47 1.31 -15.83
C LYS A 70 3.03 -0.10 -15.72
N MET A 71 2.72 -0.84 -14.65
CA MET A 71 3.09 -2.26 -14.52
C MET A 71 2.31 -3.12 -15.53
N GLU A 72 1.00 -2.92 -15.64
CA GLU A 72 0.15 -3.62 -16.62
C GLU A 72 0.57 -3.32 -18.07
N ALA A 73 1.01 -2.09 -18.35
CA ALA A 73 1.55 -1.68 -19.64
C ALA A 73 2.98 -2.19 -19.91
N GLY A 74 3.65 -2.80 -18.93
CA GLY A 74 5.03 -3.28 -19.04
C GLY A 74 6.10 -2.18 -19.03
N GLU A 75 5.74 -0.95 -18.65
CA GLU A 75 6.66 0.19 -18.57
C GLU A 75 7.57 0.13 -17.34
N ILE A 76 7.07 -0.47 -16.25
CA ILE A 76 7.82 -0.68 -15.01
C ILE A 76 7.59 -2.10 -14.50
N THR A 77 8.57 -2.65 -13.78
CA THR A 77 8.49 -3.96 -13.14
C THR A 77 8.67 -3.85 -11.64
N HIS A 78 8.02 -4.73 -10.89
CA HIS A 78 8.33 -4.96 -9.49
C HIS A 78 8.78 -6.42 -9.32
N HIS A 79 9.86 -6.63 -8.57
CA HIS A 79 10.45 -7.95 -8.38
C HIS A 79 10.00 -8.57 -7.06
N HIS A 80 9.67 -9.85 -7.10
CA HIS A 80 9.44 -10.68 -5.92
C HIS A 80 10.68 -11.54 -5.70
N GLU A 81 11.36 -11.35 -4.58
CA GLU A 81 12.31 -12.35 -4.11
C GLU A 81 11.49 -13.53 -3.57
N GLU A 82 11.69 -14.72 -4.12
CA GLU A 82 11.12 -15.94 -3.58
C GLU A 82 11.63 -16.11 -2.14
N LYS A 83 10.80 -15.83 -1.14
CA LYS A 83 11.08 -16.24 0.22
C LYS A 83 10.92 -17.75 0.26
N VAL A 84 12.03 -18.46 0.04
CA VAL A 84 12.14 -19.89 0.32
C VAL A 84 11.87 -20.06 1.81
N PHE A 85 10.65 -20.45 2.16
CA PHE A 85 10.31 -20.91 3.50
C PHE A 85 11.10 -22.21 3.72
N LYS A 86 12.14 -22.12 4.55
CA LYS A 86 12.94 -23.26 5.02
C LYS A 86 12.41 -23.72 6.37
#